data_AF-N8QD53-F1
#
_entry.id   AF-N8QD53-F1
#
_cell.length_a   1.000
_cell.length_b   1.000
_cell.length_c   1.000
_cell.angle_alpha   90.00
_cell.angle_beta   90.00
_cell.angle_gamma   90.00
#
_symmetry.space_group_name_H-M   'P 1'
#
loop_
_entity.id
_entity.type
_entity.pdbx_description
1 polymer ?
#
loop_
_entity_poly.entity_id
_entity_poly.type
_entity_poly.pdbx_seq_one_letter_code
_entity_poly.pdbx_strand_id
1 'polypeptide(L)'
;MIPVKNILSVCCFMALSSTSFAQEIKGISFSHQDWEIYCSNTGTCRAAGYHNESSDDYPASILLTRQAGKAQQVTGEFALGDGFTEPQIPKNQLKNIHFYVNGKDLGAVLVDGTEFPLMGRLTAAQVNGLLQQASGKADIVFKNNRLQWNISDAGMTATLLKMDDFQKRVGTTGALVKKGKMSEAKVLAAQPKLVVKQVKTASKPYLTLQPNSKQYQSVYKSLMAAQPTPKQDGFCEGVYSSDGVKPQSIELYKLSNKKVLATTLCWRGAYNEGYGVWVLDESLTGKAIFVTEHASDVGDGIISSSQKGRGIGDCWSSDEWVWDGQKFVHTKDMWTGMCKGLAAGGVWELDQIEAVVK
;
A
#
# COMPACT_ATOMS: atom_id res chain seq x y z
N MET A 1 26.05 16.48 -77.88
CA MET A 1 26.76 16.58 -76.59
C MET A 1 25.74 16.96 -75.53
N ILE A 2 25.75 16.20 -74.44
CA ILE A 2 24.62 15.84 -73.56
C ILE A 2 24.30 16.94 -72.53
N PRO A 3 23.02 17.21 -72.18
CA PRO A 3 22.66 18.18 -71.16
C PRO A 3 22.83 17.58 -69.75
N VAL A 4 23.49 18.32 -68.86
CA VAL A 4 23.66 17.96 -67.44
C VAL A 4 22.39 18.32 -66.67
N LYS A 5 21.72 17.30 -66.12
CA LYS A 5 20.49 17.39 -65.34
C LYS A 5 20.87 17.56 -63.86
N ASN A 6 20.50 18.70 -63.24
CA ASN A 6 20.63 18.91 -61.81
C ASN A 6 19.67 17.98 -61.04
N ILE A 7 20.23 17.00 -60.32
CA ILE A 7 19.49 16.17 -59.38
C ILE A 7 19.57 16.84 -58.01
N LEU A 8 18.46 17.45 -57.56
CA LEU A 8 18.28 17.83 -56.16
C LEU A 8 18.17 16.56 -55.31
N SER A 9 19.15 16.35 -54.43
CA SER A 9 19.13 15.28 -53.43
C SER A 9 18.24 15.70 -52.26
N VAL A 10 17.04 15.12 -52.17
CA VAL A 10 16.13 15.29 -51.03
C VAL A 10 16.64 14.42 -49.89
N CYS A 11 17.39 15.01 -48.95
CA CYS A 11 17.73 14.35 -47.69
C CYS A 11 16.47 14.24 -46.81
N CYS A 12 15.85 13.06 -46.84
CA CYS A 12 14.77 12.69 -45.95
C CYS A 12 15.35 12.46 -44.54
N PHE A 13 15.25 13.45 -43.66
CA PHE A 13 15.55 13.29 -42.23
C PHE A 13 14.48 12.40 -41.60
N MET A 14 14.76 11.09 -41.47
CA MET A 14 13.97 10.23 -40.60
C MET A 14 14.26 10.62 -39.15
N ALA A 15 13.29 11.31 -38.52
CA ALA A 15 13.29 11.49 -37.08
C ALA A 15 13.12 10.12 -36.41
N LEU A 16 14.21 9.55 -35.92
CA LEU A 16 14.18 8.42 -35.01
C LEU A 16 13.58 8.91 -33.69
N SER A 17 12.26 8.79 -33.56
CA SER A 17 11.56 8.97 -32.29
C SER A 17 12.06 7.89 -31.33
N SER A 18 13.06 8.22 -30.52
CA SER A 18 13.45 7.40 -29.38
C SER A 18 12.26 7.32 -28.43
N THR A 19 11.56 6.19 -28.42
CA THR A 19 10.60 5.87 -27.38
C THR A 19 11.36 5.75 -26.07
N SER A 20 11.53 6.86 -25.37
CA SER A 20 12.03 6.88 -24.00
C SER A 20 10.97 6.16 -23.17
N PHE A 21 11.17 4.87 -22.90
CA PHE A 21 10.37 4.16 -21.92
C PHE A 21 10.57 4.88 -20.59
N ALA A 22 9.49 5.49 -20.07
CA ALA A 22 9.52 6.08 -18.75
C ALA A 22 9.85 4.97 -17.74
N GLN A 23 10.82 5.22 -16.86
CA GLN A 23 11.17 4.28 -15.80
C GLN A 23 9.93 3.98 -14.96
N GLU A 24 9.66 2.70 -14.68
CA GLU A 24 8.54 2.28 -13.83
C GLU A 24 8.60 2.97 -12.47
N ILE A 25 7.45 3.48 -12.03
CA ILE A 25 7.33 4.08 -10.69
C ILE A 25 7.32 2.94 -9.68
N LYS A 26 8.31 2.96 -8.78
CA LYS A 26 8.28 2.12 -7.58
C LYS A 26 7.49 2.86 -6.50
N GLY A 27 6.48 2.20 -5.95
CA GLY A 27 5.76 2.72 -4.80
C GLY A 27 6.70 2.92 -3.61
N ILE A 28 6.32 3.85 -2.73
CA ILE A 28 7.08 4.16 -1.50
C ILE A 28 6.15 4.30 -0.32
N SER A 29 6.70 4.14 0.87
CA SER A 29 6.10 4.53 2.14
C SER A 29 7.06 5.42 2.94
N PHE A 30 6.49 6.28 3.77
CA PHE A 30 7.23 7.11 4.73
C PHE A 30 6.33 7.46 5.90
N SER A 31 6.84 7.36 7.12
CA SER A 31 6.12 7.77 8.33
C SER A 31 7.00 8.70 9.17
N HIS A 32 6.34 9.64 9.84
CA HIS A 32 6.98 10.53 10.79
C HIS A 32 5.96 10.99 11.83
N GLN A 33 6.18 10.64 13.09
CA GLN A 33 5.30 10.97 14.20
C GLN A 33 3.86 10.47 13.93
N ASP A 34 2.85 11.34 13.92
CA ASP A 34 1.43 10.97 13.77
C ASP A 34 0.96 11.03 12.32
N TRP A 35 1.88 11.04 11.36
CA TRP A 35 1.57 11.10 9.92
C TRP A 35 2.35 10.06 9.13
N GLU A 36 1.72 9.55 8.08
CA GLU A 36 2.35 8.67 7.09
C GLU A 36 1.88 8.97 5.68
N ILE A 37 2.64 8.48 4.70
CA ILE A 37 2.32 8.58 3.29
C ILE A 37 2.72 7.31 2.56
N TYR A 38 1.82 6.90 1.67
CA TYR A 38 2.04 5.81 0.74
C TYR A 38 1.79 6.34 -0.66
N CYS A 39 2.73 6.09 -1.57
CA CYS A 39 2.59 6.43 -2.98
C CYS A 39 2.68 5.16 -3.83
N SER A 40 1.76 5.00 -4.78
CA SER A 40 1.66 3.78 -5.58
C SER A 40 2.52 3.81 -6.84
N ASN A 41 2.63 2.65 -7.49
CA ASN A 41 3.19 2.47 -8.84
C ASN A 41 2.49 3.29 -9.95
N THR A 42 1.37 3.96 -9.67
CA THR A 42 0.74 4.92 -10.61
C THR A 42 1.25 6.35 -10.42
N GLY A 43 1.98 6.61 -9.32
CA GLY A 43 2.43 7.92 -8.90
C GLY A 43 1.47 8.65 -7.94
N THR A 44 0.32 8.05 -7.63
CA THR A 44 -0.67 8.60 -6.70
C THR A 44 -0.22 8.45 -5.27
N CYS A 45 -0.33 9.51 -4.48
CA CYS A 45 0.06 9.53 -3.08
C CYS A 45 -1.14 9.76 -2.17
N ARG A 46 -1.13 9.08 -1.03
CA ARG A 46 -2.14 9.12 0.04
C ARG A 46 -1.41 9.39 1.35
N ALA A 47 -1.62 10.55 1.94
CA ALA A 47 -1.02 10.96 3.21
C ALA A 47 -2.08 11.01 4.31
N ALA A 48 -1.91 10.20 5.35
CA ALA A 48 -2.82 10.13 6.48
C ALA A 48 -2.21 10.81 7.71
N GLY A 49 -3.03 11.59 8.41
CA GLY A 49 -2.72 12.18 9.72
C GLY A 49 -3.67 11.63 10.78
N TYR A 50 -3.18 11.46 12.00
CA TYR A 50 -3.93 10.82 13.08
C TYR A 50 -3.98 11.70 14.34
N HIS A 51 -4.93 11.42 15.24
CA HIS A 51 -4.90 11.94 16.60
C HIS A 51 -3.63 11.46 17.35
N ASN A 52 -3.27 12.19 18.41
CA ASN A 52 -2.23 11.78 19.32
C ASN A 52 -2.80 10.77 20.32
N GLU A 53 -2.32 9.52 20.31
CA GLU A 53 -2.81 8.48 21.23
C GLU A 53 -2.48 8.76 22.70
N SER A 54 -1.59 9.71 23.00
CA SER A 54 -1.24 10.08 24.37
C SER A 54 -2.16 11.16 24.95
N SER A 55 -3.10 11.71 24.16
CA SER A 55 -4.13 12.63 24.67
C SER A 55 -5.43 11.90 24.96
N ASP A 56 -6.31 12.55 25.73
CA ASP A 56 -7.68 12.08 25.98
C ASP A 56 -8.63 12.37 24.77
N ASP A 57 -8.07 12.64 23.60
CA ASP A 57 -8.84 12.95 22.40
C ASP A 57 -9.48 11.70 21.82
N TYR A 58 -10.69 11.84 21.26
CA TYR A 58 -11.29 10.75 20.52
C TYR A 58 -10.45 10.37 19.29
N PRO A 59 -10.38 9.08 18.93
CA PRO A 59 -9.63 8.63 17.77
C PRO A 59 -10.10 9.34 16.51
N ALA A 60 -9.18 9.95 15.77
CA ALA A 60 -9.50 10.70 14.56
C ALA A 60 -8.40 10.58 13.51
N SER A 61 -8.77 10.69 12.23
CA SER A 61 -7.84 10.71 11.13
C SER A 61 -8.33 11.53 9.94
N ILE A 62 -7.40 12.04 9.15
CA ILE A 62 -7.63 12.71 7.87
C ILE A 62 -6.73 12.06 6.81
N LEU A 63 -7.27 11.84 5.63
CA LEU A 63 -6.56 11.31 4.47
C LEU A 63 -6.51 12.36 3.36
N LEU A 64 -5.31 12.70 2.92
CA LEU A 64 -5.06 13.61 1.80
C LEU A 64 -4.52 12.83 0.60
N THR A 65 -5.24 12.86 -0.51
CA THR A 65 -4.88 12.09 -1.72
C THR A 65 -4.54 13.04 -2.87
N ARG A 66 -3.45 12.77 -3.59
CA ARG A 66 -3.06 13.50 -4.81
C ARG A 66 -2.55 12.56 -5.89
N GLN A 67 -3.22 12.59 -7.05
CA GLN A 67 -2.81 11.86 -8.25
C GLN A 67 -1.50 12.43 -8.82
N ALA A 68 -0.73 11.61 -9.54
CA ALA A 68 0.41 12.09 -10.33
C ALA A 68 -0.04 12.85 -11.59
N GLY A 69 0.88 13.62 -12.18
CA GLY A 69 0.62 14.46 -13.35
C GLY A 69 0.39 15.93 -12.99
N LYS A 70 0.21 16.76 -14.03
CA LYS A 70 0.06 18.21 -13.91
C LYS A 70 -1.33 18.60 -13.41
N ALA A 71 -1.42 19.73 -12.72
CA ALA A 71 -2.64 20.37 -12.24
C ALA A 71 -3.56 19.44 -11.43
N GLN A 72 -2.98 18.45 -10.74
CA GLN A 72 -3.73 17.54 -9.88
C GLN A 72 -3.99 18.20 -8.53
N GLN A 73 -5.26 18.24 -8.14
CA GLN A 73 -5.70 18.76 -6.85
C GLN A 73 -5.53 17.71 -5.75
N VAL A 74 -5.38 18.17 -4.50
CA VAL A 74 -5.47 17.31 -3.33
C VAL A 74 -6.94 17.16 -2.94
N THR A 75 -7.39 15.94 -2.72
CA THR A 75 -8.69 15.63 -2.11
C THR A 75 -8.50 15.24 -0.65
N GLY A 76 -9.55 15.41 0.17
CA GLY A 76 -9.50 15.13 1.59
C GLY A 76 -10.68 14.28 2.06
N GLU A 77 -10.39 13.30 2.90
CA GLU A 77 -11.36 12.44 3.58
C GLU A 77 -11.05 12.45 5.08
N PHE A 78 -12.04 12.17 5.93
CA PHE A 78 -11.85 12.13 7.37
C PHE A 78 -12.56 10.93 7.99
N ALA A 79 -12.07 10.50 9.15
CA ALA A 79 -12.61 9.43 9.98
C ALA A 79 -12.63 9.89 11.43
N LEU A 80 -13.80 9.88 12.08
CA LEU A 80 -13.97 10.27 13.49
C LEU A 80 -14.50 9.07 14.27
N GLY A 81 -13.74 8.55 15.22
CA GLY A 81 -14.10 7.41 16.08
C GLY A 81 -14.74 7.84 17.40
N ASP A 82 -15.32 6.90 18.15
CA ASP A 82 -15.96 7.12 19.45
C ASP A 82 -15.33 6.32 20.60
N GLY A 83 -14.10 5.87 20.40
CA GLY A 83 -13.39 4.94 21.28
C GLY A 83 -13.37 3.52 20.69
N PHE A 84 -12.19 2.90 20.63
CA PHE A 84 -12.02 1.63 19.92
C PHE A 84 -12.70 0.44 20.61
N THR A 85 -12.60 0.35 21.93
CA THR A 85 -13.06 -0.80 22.71
C THR A 85 -14.47 -0.63 23.26
N GLU A 86 -14.87 0.59 23.57
CA GLU A 86 -16.17 0.90 24.15
C GLU A 86 -16.73 2.18 23.52
N PRO A 87 -17.86 2.11 22.79
CA PRO A 87 -18.52 3.27 22.20
C PRO A 87 -18.90 4.31 23.26
N GLN A 88 -18.38 5.53 23.15
CA GLN A 88 -18.60 6.59 24.14
C GLN A 88 -19.62 7.64 23.70
N ILE A 89 -19.99 7.70 22.41
CA ILE A 89 -20.70 8.85 21.85
C ILE A 89 -22.14 8.50 21.44
N PRO A 90 -23.16 9.08 22.09
CA PRO A 90 -24.55 8.90 21.69
C PRO A 90 -24.87 9.52 20.33
N LYS A 91 -25.61 8.81 19.48
CA LYS A 91 -25.96 9.24 18.10
C LYS A 91 -26.63 10.62 18.02
N ASN A 92 -27.37 11.04 19.04
CA ASN A 92 -28.03 12.36 19.06
C ASN A 92 -27.05 13.54 19.20
N GLN A 93 -25.78 13.28 19.51
CA GLN A 93 -24.72 14.28 19.64
C GLN A 93 -23.95 14.51 18.34
N LEU A 94 -24.21 13.74 17.27
CA LEU A 94 -23.41 13.74 16.03
C LEU A 94 -23.81 14.80 15.01
N LYS A 95 -24.74 15.70 15.37
CA LYS A 95 -25.26 16.70 14.45
C LYS A 95 -24.32 17.91 14.38
N ASN A 96 -24.30 18.56 13.21
CA ASN A 96 -23.65 19.85 12.99
C ASN A 96 -22.15 19.86 13.38
N ILE A 97 -21.42 18.83 12.94
CA ILE A 97 -19.97 18.78 13.09
C ILE A 97 -19.36 19.73 12.05
N HIS A 98 -18.45 20.58 12.50
CA HIS A 98 -17.73 21.56 11.70
C HIS A 98 -16.23 21.27 11.73
N PHE A 99 -15.54 21.63 10.65
CA PHE A 99 -14.10 21.49 10.53
C PHE A 99 -13.41 22.83 10.77
N TYR A 100 -12.42 22.84 11.65
CA TYR A 100 -11.65 24.01 12.05
C TYR A 100 -10.17 23.80 11.82
N VAL A 101 -9.49 24.86 11.38
CA VAL A 101 -8.03 24.91 11.32
C VAL A 101 -7.57 26.21 11.97
N ASN A 102 -6.71 26.13 12.99
CA ASN A 102 -6.23 27.28 13.77
C ASN A 102 -7.38 28.18 14.27
N GLY A 103 -8.46 27.56 14.78
CA GLY A 103 -9.66 28.24 15.26
C GLY A 103 -10.59 28.82 14.18
N LYS A 104 -10.20 28.83 12.90
CA LYS A 104 -11.05 29.27 11.80
C LYS A 104 -12.05 28.18 11.42
N ASP A 105 -13.34 28.50 11.46
CA ASP A 105 -14.40 27.62 10.95
C ASP A 105 -14.33 27.52 9.42
N LEU A 106 -14.11 26.32 8.90
CA LEU A 106 -14.10 26.00 7.47
C LEU A 106 -15.43 25.39 7.00
N GLY A 107 -16.45 25.39 7.87
CA GLY A 107 -17.81 24.97 7.59
C GLY A 107 -18.14 23.56 8.08
N ALA A 108 -19.43 23.23 8.00
CA ALA A 108 -19.95 21.91 8.32
C ALA A 108 -19.34 20.82 7.44
N VAL A 109 -19.19 19.63 8.00
CA VAL A 109 -18.81 18.41 7.26
C VAL A 109 -20.01 17.50 7.10
N LEU A 110 -20.09 16.85 5.94
CA LEU A 110 -21.09 15.83 5.67
C LEU A 110 -20.50 14.46 6.04
N VAL A 111 -21.23 13.71 6.86
CA VAL A 111 -20.86 12.36 7.28
C VAL A 111 -21.62 11.32 6.46
N ASP A 112 -20.92 10.29 6.03
CA ASP A 112 -21.43 9.16 5.28
C ASP A 112 -21.92 8.09 6.28
N GLY A 113 -23.18 8.21 6.70
CA GLY A 113 -23.81 7.27 7.62
C GLY A 113 -23.80 7.71 9.08
N THR A 114 -24.04 6.76 9.98
CA THR A 114 -24.20 7.01 11.44
C THR A 114 -23.46 6.01 12.31
N GLU A 115 -22.64 5.15 11.69
CA GLU A 115 -21.84 4.14 12.36
C GLU A 115 -20.40 4.63 12.44
N PHE A 116 -19.73 4.29 13.54
CA PHE A 116 -18.36 4.68 13.78
C PHE A 116 -17.37 3.73 13.08
N PRO A 117 -16.24 4.26 12.57
CA PRO A 117 -15.90 5.68 12.52
C PRO A 117 -16.80 6.45 11.55
N LEU A 118 -17.19 7.68 11.92
CA LEU A 118 -17.91 8.57 11.03
C LEU A 118 -16.96 9.02 9.93
N MET A 119 -17.26 8.56 8.71
CA MET A 119 -16.47 8.88 7.53
C MET A 119 -17.10 10.05 6.78
N GLY A 120 -16.30 10.75 5.98
CA GLY A 120 -16.82 11.74 5.05
C GLY A 120 -15.74 12.40 4.22
N ARG A 121 -16.18 13.23 3.26
CA ARG A 121 -15.29 13.99 2.37
C ARG A 121 -15.23 15.46 2.75
N LEU A 122 -14.02 16.01 2.71
CA LEU A 122 -13.80 17.45 2.81
C LEU A 122 -14.04 18.12 1.46
N THR A 123 -14.62 19.31 1.49
CA THR A 123 -14.72 20.18 0.32
C THR A 123 -13.34 20.71 -0.09
N ALA A 124 -13.20 21.13 -1.35
CA ALA A 124 -11.96 21.75 -1.83
C ALA A 124 -11.54 22.98 -0.99
N ALA A 125 -12.51 23.75 -0.49
CA ALA A 125 -12.23 24.90 0.38
C ALA A 125 -11.65 24.47 1.74
N GLN A 126 -12.20 23.40 2.34
CA GLN A 126 -11.69 22.84 3.60
C GLN A 126 -10.29 22.27 3.45
N VAL A 127 -10.05 21.48 2.39
CA VAL A 127 -8.71 20.95 2.06
C VAL A 127 -7.70 22.07 1.85
N ASN A 128 -8.06 23.10 1.06
CA ASN A 128 -7.18 24.25 0.85
C ASN A 128 -6.92 25.03 2.14
N GLY A 129 -7.92 25.15 3.03
CA GLY A 129 -7.77 25.80 4.33
C GLY A 129 -6.74 25.08 5.23
N LEU A 130 -6.75 23.75 5.23
CA LEU A 130 -5.73 22.95 5.91
C LEU A 130 -4.35 23.09 5.25
N LEU A 131 -4.28 22.94 3.93
CA LEU A 131 -3.01 22.99 3.19
C LEU A 131 -2.31 24.36 3.25
N GLN A 132 -3.02 25.44 3.60
CA GLN A 132 -2.40 26.73 3.91
C GLN A 132 -1.46 26.65 5.13
N GLN A 133 -1.65 25.69 6.02
CA GLN A 133 -0.81 25.47 7.21
C GLN A 133 0.25 24.37 7.01
N ALA A 134 0.40 23.82 5.79
CA ALA A 134 1.27 22.67 5.51
C ALA A 134 2.74 22.86 5.91
N SER A 135 3.24 24.10 5.97
CA SER A 135 4.63 24.45 6.32
C SER A 135 4.79 24.97 7.74
N GLY A 136 3.73 24.96 8.55
CA GLY A 136 3.72 25.55 9.88
C GLY A 136 2.96 24.68 10.88
N LYS A 137 2.63 25.30 12.02
CA LYS A 137 1.79 24.68 13.05
C LYS A 137 0.32 24.72 12.65
N ALA A 138 -0.39 23.63 12.93
CA ALA A 138 -1.82 23.52 12.69
C ALA A 138 -2.53 22.93 13.90
N ASP A 139 -3.60 23.59 14.34
CA ASP A 139 -4.62 23.04 15.22
C ASP A 139 -5.77 22.55 14.34
N ILE A 140 -5.88 21.24 14.16
CA ILE A 140 -6.80 20.59 13.21
C ILE A 140 -7.91 19.92 14.01
N VAL A 141 -9.13 20.45 13.92
CA VAL A 141 -10.21 20.07 14.84
C VAL A 141 -11.52 19.84 14.10
N PHE A 142 -12.18 18.73 14.38
CA PHE A 142 -13.59 18.52 14.06
C PHE A 142 -14.39 18.68 15.34
N LYS A 143 -15.40 19.54 15.36
CA LYS A 143 -16.20 19.72 16.59
C LYS A 143 -17.61 20.21 16.35
N ASN A 144 -18.42 20.05 17.38
CA ASN A 144 -19.67 20.77 17.58
C ASN A 144 -19.75 21.26 19.03
N ASN A 145 -20.94 21.63 19.50
CA ASN A 145 -21.12 22.15 20.87
C ASN A 145 -20.92 21.10 21.99
N ARG A 146 -20.73 19.81 21.66
CA ARG A 146 -20.64 18.70 22.62
C ARG A 146 -19.41 17.84 22.45
N LEU A 147 -18.94 17.69 21.21
CA LEU A 147 -17.89 16.74 20.82
C LEU A 147 -16.76 17.49 20.12
N GLN A 148 -15.55 16.97 20.31
CA GLN A 148 -14.35 17.46 19.66
C GLN A 148 -13.42 16.29 19.36
N TRP A 149 -12.88 16.28 18.14
CA TRP A 149 -11.82 15.39 17.68
C TRP A 149 -10.64 16.23 17.21
N ASN A 150 -9.45 15.88 17.68
CA ASN A 150 -8.22 16.57 17.33
C ASN A 150 -7.34 15.68 16.47
N ILE A 151 -6.81 16.23 15.39
CA ILE A 151 -5.78 15.59 14.57
C ILE A 151 -4.45 16.26 14.88
N SER A 152 -3.45 15.46 15.21
CA SER A 152 -2.10 15.94 15.49
C SER A 152 -1.49 16.55 14.23
N ASP A 153 -0.77 17.67 14.35
CA ASP A 153 0.04 18.22 13.25
C ASP A 153 1.46 17.65 13.20
N ALA A 154 1.79 16.81 14.19
CA ALA A 154 3.11 16.24 14.39
C ALA A 154 3.49 15.34 13.21
N GLY A 155 4.32 15.87 12.32
CA GLY A 155 4.81 15.18 11.12
C GLY A 155 4.09 15.53 9.82
N MET A 156 3.01 16.32 9.87
CA MET A 156 2.28 16.76 8.68
C MET A 156 3.20 17.38 7.62
N THR A 157 4.04 18.35 8.02
CA THR A 157 4.96 19.03 7.08
C THR A 157 5.96 18.07 6.44
N ALA A 158 6.51 17.11 7.20
CA ALA A 158 7.49 16.15 6.69
C ALA A 158 6.85 15.21 5.66
N THR A 159 5.68 14.69 5.98
CA THR A 159 4.89 13.79 5.13
C THR A 159 4.41 14.49 3.85
N LEU A 160 3.88 15.71 3.95
CA LEU A 160 3.47 16.49 2.77
C LEU A 160 4.66 16.93 1.91
N LEU A 161 5.81 17.23 2.52
CA LEU A 161 7.04 17.49 1.77
C LEU A 161 7.52 16.23 1.05
N LYS A 162 7.37 15.04 1.66
CA LYS A 162 7.69 13.77 1.00
C LYS A 162 6.78 13.50 -0.20
N MET A 163 5.50 13.89 -0.12
CA MET A 163 4.58 13.86 -1.26
C MET A 163 5.08 14.74 -2.42
N ASP A 164 5.49 15.98 -2.11
CA ASP A 164 6.04 16.90 -3.10
C ASP A 164 7.35 16.38 -3.70
N ASP A 165 8.23 15.79 -2.90
CA ASP A 165 9.49 15.18 -3.35
C ASP A 165 9.25 14.05 -4.35
N PHE A 166 8.44 13.06 -3.96
CA PHE A 166 8.13 11.89 -4.80
C PHE A 166 7.51 12.31 -6.14
N GLN A 167 6.56 13.24 -6.11
CA GLN A 167 5.90 13.73 -7.33
C GLN A 167 6.69 14.81 -8.07
N LYS A 168 7.91 15.14 -7.62
CA LYS A 168 8.81 16.14 -8.22
C LYS A 168 8.19 17.54 -8.30
N ARG A 169 7.49 17.94 -7.24
CA ARG A 169 6.76 19.19 -7.09
C ARG A 169 7.47 20.23 -6.22
N VAL A 170 8.53 19.88 -5.50
CA VAL A 170 9.29 20.85 -4.68
C VAL A 170 9.74 22.04 -5.52
N GLY A 171 9.45 23.25 -5.05
CA GLY A 171 9.77 24.51 -5.74
C GLY A 171 8.88 24.84 -6.95
N THR A 172 7.87 24.02 -7.25
CA THR A 172 6.85 24.34 -8.27
C THR A 172 5.72 25.19 -7.67
N THR A 173 4.89 25.75 -8.54
CA THR A 173 3.69 26.48 -8.13
C THR A 173 2.66 25.60 -7.42
N GLY A 174 2.67 24.29 -7.67
CA GLY A 174 1.75 23.31 -7.07
C GLY A 174 2.37 22.47 -5.94
N ALA A 175 3.50 22.89 -5.36
CA ALA A 175 4.00 22.28 -4.12
C ALA A 175 3.04 22.59 -2.96
N LEU A 176 2.90 21.66 -2.00
CA LEU A 176 2.14 21.89 -0.77
C LEU A 176 2.98 22.66 0.25
N VAL A 177 4.24 22.25 0.43
CA VAL A 177 5.10 22.77 1.51
C VAL A 177 6.07 23.84 0.98
N LYS A 178 7.00 23.44 0.11
CA LYS A 178 8.03 24.32 -0.46
C LYS A 178 7.61 24.87 -1.81
N LYS A 179 6.64 25.80 -1.80
CA LYS A 179 6.15 26.49 -3.01
C LYS A 179 7.25 27.31 -3.68
N GLY A 180 7.23 27.36 -5.00
CA GLY A 180 8.12 28.22 -5.79
C GLY A 180 7.48 28.65 -7.11
N LYS A 181 8.31 29.08 -8.04
CA LYS A 181 7.87 29.67 -9.33
C LYS A 181 8.01 28.71 -10.52
N MET A 182 8.57 27.51 -10.31
CA MET A 182 8.73 26.55 -11.41
C MET A 182 7.37 26.04 -11.87
N SER A 183 7.20 25.87 -13.18
CA SER A 183 6.00 25.24 -13.73
C SER A 183 5.98 23.74 -13.41
N GLU A 184 4.80 23.13 -13.51
CA GLU A 184 4.65 21.69 -13.35
C GLU A 184 5.10 20.89 -14.59
N ALA A 185 5.90 21.47 -15.49
CA ALA A 185 6.29 20.80 -16.73
C ALA A 185 7.06 19.48 -16.51
N LYS A 186 7.78 19.36 -15.39
CA LYS A 186 8.67 18.23 -15.05
C LYS A 186 8.21 17.42 -13.83
N VAL A 187 6.97 17.60 -13.37
CA VAL A 187 6.40 16.76 -12.30
C VAL A 187 6.30 15.32 -12.77
N LEU A 188 6.22 14.38 -11.82
CA LEU A 188 6.03 12.97 -12.12
C LEU A 188 4.75 12.77 -12.94
N ALA A 189 4.87 12.17 -14.12
CA ALA A 189 3.72 11.79 -14.92
C ALA A 189 3.09 10.51 -14.34
N ALA A 190 1.76 10.43 -14.35
CA ALA A 190 1.07 9.23 -13.92
C ALA A 190 1.39 8.04 -14.83
N GLN A 191 1.42 6.85 -14.25
CA GLN A 191 1.52 5.58 -14.97
C GLN A 191 0.22 4.79 -14.84
N PRO A 192 -0.15 3.99 -15.85
CA PRO A 192 -1.30 3.12 -15.74
C PRO A 192 -1.09 2.06 -14.66
N LYS A 193 -2.19 1.56 -14.09
CA LYS A 193 -2.16 0.40 -13.19
C LYS A 193 -1.52 -0.80 -13.89
N LEU A 194 -0.80 -1.61 -13.11
CA LEU A 194 -0.25 -2.87 -13.58
C LEU A 194 -1.39 -3.78 -14.03
N VAL A 195 -1.33 -4.32 -15.24
CA VAL A 195 -2.36 -5.27 -15.72
C VAL A 195 -1.79 -6.68 -15.67
N VAL A 196 -2.40 -7.56 -14.90
CA VAL A 196 -2.02 -8.97 -14.80
C VAL A 196 -3.18 -9.83 -15.28
N LYS A 197 -2.90 -10.75 -16.20
CA LYS A 197 -3.88 -11.75 -16.62
C LYS A 197 -3.75 -12.95 -15.70
N GLN A 198 -4.78 -13.22 -14.91
CA GLN A 198 -4.77 -14.39 -14.03
C GLN A 198 -4.90 -15.66 -14.85
N VAL A 199 -4.01 -16.63 -14.58
CA VAL A 199 -4.19 -18.01 -15.02
C VAL A 199 -4.70 -18.80 -13.82
N LYS A 200 -5.96 -19.21 -13.87
CA LYS A 200 -6.55 -20.05 -12.80
C LYS A 200 -5.83 -21.39 -12.73
N THR A 201 -5.46 -21.79 -11.53
CA THR A 201 -4.79 -23.07 -11.24
C THR A 201 -5.58 -23.89 -10.23
N ALA A 202 -5.01 -24.97 -9.69
CA ALA A 202 -5.69 -25.74 -8.66
C ALA A 202 -5.95 -24.89 -7.39
N SER A 203 -7.13 -25.05 -6.78
CA SER A 203 -7.51 -24.46 -5.49
C SER A 203 -7.19 -25.33 -4.29
N LYS A 204 -6.71 -26.56 -4.53
CA LYS A 204 -6.38 -27.53 -3.48
C LYS A 204 -5.03 -28.18 -3.77
N PRO A 205 -4.29 -28.61 -2.73
CA PRO A 205 -3.05 -29.32 -2.93
C PRO A 205 -3.33 -30.68 -3.57
N TYR A 206 -2.47 -31.10 -4.50
CA TYR A 206 -2.53 -32.45 -5.07
C TYR A 206 -1.67 -33.44 -4.29
N LEU A 207 -0.71 -32.93 -3.48
CA LEU A 207 0.20 -33.73 -2.67
C LEU A 207 0.61 -32.93 -1.42
N THR A 208 0.58 -33.60 -0.27
CA THR A 208 1.12 -33.08 0.99
C THR A 208 2.30 -33.97 1.42
N LEU A 209 3.49 -33.37 1.47
CA LEU A 209 4.71 -34.04 1.91
C LEU A 209 4.83 -33.93 3.43
N GLN A 210 4.85 -35.10 4.08
CA GLN A 210 5.07 -35.19 5.52
C GLN A 210 6.57 -35.14 5.85
N PRO A 211 6.98 -34.53 6.98
CA PRO A 211 8.40 -34.36 7.36
C PRO A 211 9.25 -35.64 7.37
N ASN A 212 8.63 -36.78 7.63
CA ASN A 212 9.28 -38.09 7.68
C ASN A 212 9.57 -38.73 6.31
N SER A 213 9.11 -38.12 5.20
CA SER A 213 9.32 -38.65 3.86
C SER A 213 10.67 -38.23 3.26
N LYS A 214 11.29 -39.10 2.45
CA LYS A 214 12.54 -38.76 1.74
C LYS A 214 12.38 -37.57 0.78
N GLN A 215 11.22 -37.49 0.13
CA GLN A 215 10.90 -36.41 -0.80
C GLN A 215 10.80 -35.06 -0.10
N TYR A 216 10.22 -35.02 1.10
CA TYR A 216 10.18 -33.82 1.94
C TYR A 216 11.57 -33.24 2.15
N GLN A 217 12.53 -34.06 2.59
CA GLN A 217 13.89 -33.60 2.93
C GLN A 217 14.58 -32.96 1.72
N SER A 218 14.40 -33.53 0.53
CA SER A 218 14.94 -32.96 -0.72
C SER A 218 14.26 -31.64 -1.08
N VAL A 219 12.92 -31.58 -1.03
CA VAL A 219 12.16 -30.37 -1.38
C VAL A 219 12.45 -29.25 -0.38
N TYR A 220 12.34 -29.51 0.92
CA TYR A 220 12.60 -28.55 1.99
C TYR A 220 13.98 -27.90 1.86
N LYS A 221 15.03 -28.71 1.59
CA LYS A 221 16.38 -28.19 1.34
C LYS A 221 16.42 -27.20 0.16
N SER A 222 15.70 -27.50 -0.93
CA SER A 222 15.60 -26.59 -2.07
C SER A 222 14.84 -25.30 -1.73
N LEU A 223 13.79 -25.37 -0.92
CA LEU A 223 13.03 -24.19 -0.47
C LEU A 223 13.90 -23.26 0.39
N MET A 224 14.58 -23.81 1.41
CA MET A 224 15.42 -23.02 2.33
C MET A 224 16.66 -22.43 1.63
N ALA A 225 17.17 -23.10 0.61
CA ALA A 225 18.24 -22.56 -0.24
C ALA A 225 17.75 -21.38 -1.10
N ALA A 226 16.46 -21.32 -1.42
CA ALA A 226 15.80 -20.23 -2.14
C ALA A 226 15.18 -19.25 -1.15
N GLN A 227 15.98 -18.67 -0.27
CA GLN A 227 15.57 -17.59 0.64
C GLN A 227 15.73 -16.21 -0.02
N PRO A 228 15.08 -15.15 0.50
CA PRO A 228 15.26 -13.79 0.01
C PRO A 228 16.73 -13.32 0.08
N THR A 229 17.05 -12.29 -0.71
CA THR A 229 18.35 -11.63 -0.70
C THR A 229 18.19 -10.16 -0.27
N PRO A 230 18.91 -9.68 0.77
CA PRO A 230 19.88 -10.41 1.58
C PRO A 230 19.25 -11.54 2.40
N LYS A 231 20.06 -12.54 2.76
CA LYS A 231 19.64 -13.65 3.61
C LYS A 231 19.11 -13.11 4.94
N GLN A 232 18.05 -13.73 5.44
CA GLN A 232 17.40 -13.35 6.68
C GLN A 232 17.69 -14.40 7.75
N ASP A 233 18.06 -13.95 8.94
CA ASP A 233 18.13 -14.81 10.11
C ASP A 233 16.70 -15.24 10.48
N GLY A 234 16.52 -16.50 10.86
CA GLY A 234 15.20 -17.01 11.22
C GLY A 234 14.28 -17.38 10.04
N PHE A 235 14.79 -17.33 8.79
CA PHE A 235 13.96 -17.56 7.61
C PHE A 235 13.26 -18.92 7.63
N CYS A 236 11.93 -18.89 7.67
CA CYS A 236 11.07 -20.05 7.55
C CYS A 236 11.42 -21.24 8.47
N GLU A 237 11.84 -20.95 9.69
CA GLU A 237 12.17 -21.99 10.66
C GLU A 237 10.93 -22.82 11.04
N GLY A 238 9.74 -22.21 11.05
CA GLY A 238 8.47 -22.86 11.33
C GLY A 238 7.91 -22.45 12.69
N VAL A 239 7.22 -23.39 13.35
CA VAL A 239 6.56 -23.13 14.65
C VAL A 239 7.44 -23.60 15.81
N TYR A 240 7.75 -22.67 16.71
CA TYR A 240 8.43 -22.94 17.95
C TYR A 240 7.50 -23.61 18.97
N SER A 241 7.99 -24.69 19.58
CA SER A 241 7.35 -25.36 20.71
C SER A 241 8.35 -25.49 21.87
N SER A 242 7.90 -26.01 23.03
CA SER A 242 8.78 -26.32 24.17
C SER A 242 9.96 -27.22 23.79
N ASP A 243 9.78 -28.05 22.77
CA ASP A 243 10.76 -29.04 22.31
C ASP A 243 11.62 -28.51 21.14
N GLY A 244 11.56 -27.20 20.89
CA GLY A 244 12.18 -26.54 19.74
C GLY A 244 11.26 -26.43 18.52
N VAL A 245 11.87 -26.12 17.39
CA VAL A 245 11.19 -25.91 16.10
C VAL A 245 10.76 -27.25 15.51
N LYS A 246 9.46 -27.39 15.22
CA LYS A 246 8.90 -28.62 14.63
C LYS A 246 8.79 -28.47 13.10
N PRO A 247 9.31 -29.42 12.30
CA PRO A 247 9.12 -29.42 10.86
C PRO A 247 7.63 -29.40 10.48
N GLN A 248 7.26 -28.51 9.56
CA GLN A 248 5.89 -28.37 9.06
C GLN A 248 5.73 -29.15 7.76
N SER A 249 4.54 -29.65 7.45
CA SER A 249 4.27 -30.30 6.16
C SER A 249 4.38 -29.32 5.00
N ILE A 250 4.74 -29.82 3.82
CA ILE A 250 4.77 -29.03 2.58
C ILE A 250 3.59 -29.43 1.71
N GLU A 251 2.73 -28.48 1.39
CA GLU A 251 1.63 -28.67 0.46
C GLU A 251 2.02 -28.23 -0.94
N LEU A 252 1.64 -29.01 -1.94
CA LEU A 252 1.99 -28.80 -3.34
C LEU A 252 0.73 -28.61 -4.19
N TYR A 253 0.68 -27.49 -4.92
CA TYR A 253 -0.42 -27.13 -5.80
C TYR A 253 0.07 -27.14 -7.25
N LYS A 254 -0.73 -27.69 -8.17
CA LYS A 254 -0.40 -27.64 -9.61
C LYS A 254 -0.57 -26.22 -10.12
N LEU A 255 0.43 -25.74 -10.85
CA LEU A 255 0.36 -24.54 -11.68
C LEU A 255 0.37 -24.93 -13.17
N SER A 256 0.20 -23.96 -14.06
CA SER A 256 0.40 -24.19 -15.49
C SER A 256 1.88 -24.46 -15.83
N ASN A 257 2.15 -24.93 -17.05
CA ASN A 257 3.51 -25.07 -17.59
C ASN A 257 4.45 -26.00 -16.78
N LYS A 258 3.91 -27.10 -16.24
CA LYS A 258 4.66 -28.08 -15.43
C LYS A 258 5.37 -27.44 -14.24
N LYS A 259 4.73 -26.43 -13.64
CA LYS A 259 5.16 -25.81 -12.39
C LYS A 259 4.27 -26.22 -11.24
N VAL A 260 4.82 -26.11 -10.05
CA VAL A 260 4.09 -26.33 -8.81
C VAL A 260 4.40 -25.21 -7.83
N LEU A 261 3.38 -24.81 -7.07
CA LEU A 261 3.55 -23.99 -5.89
C LEU A 261 3.80 -24.94 -4.71
N ALA A 262 4.83 -24.66 -3.92
CA ALA A 262 5.03 -25.30 -2.63
C ALA A 262 4.78 -24.29 -1.51
N THR A 263 4.01 -24.70 -0.51
CA THR A 263 3.73 -23.88 0.67
C THR A 263 3.95 -24.66 1.96
N THR A 264 4.45 -23.99 2.99
CA THR A 264 4.61 -24.55 4.34
C THR A 264 4.50 -23.45 5.39
N LEU A 265 4.00 -23.79 6.58
CA LEU A 265 3.94 -22.85 7.69
C LEU A 265 5.36 -22.42 8.09
N CYS A 266 5.62 -21.13 7.95
CA CYS A 266 6.95 -20.55 7.94
C CYS A 266 7.32 -19.91 9.27
N TRP A 267 6.33 -19.25 9.88
CA TRP A 267 6.42 -18.68 11.20
C TRP A 267 5.03 -18.53 11.80
N ARG A 268 4.96 -18.50 13.12
CA ARG A 268 3.75 -18.18 13.87
C ARG A 268 4.09 -17.22 15.00
N GLY A 269 3.42 -16.07 15.00
CA GLY A 269 3.49 -15.05 16.05
C GLY A 269 2.29 -15.10 16.97
N ALA A 270 2.17 -14.11 17.85
CA ALA A 270 1.10 -14.04 18.86
C ALA A 270 -0.31 -13.93 18.26
N TYR A 271 -0.45 -13.31 17.09
CA TYR A 271 -1.75 -13.01 16.47
C TYR A 271 -1.75 -13.17 14.94
N ASN A 272 -0.63 -13.62 14.38
CA ASN A 272 -0.41 -13.78 12.94
C ASN A 272 0.32 -15.10 12.68
N GLU A 273 0.17 -15.64 11.49
CA GLU A 273 1.04 -16.67 10.94
C GLU A 273 1.34 -16.38 9.47
N GLY A 274 2.47 -16.87 8.99
CA GLY A 274 2.87 -16.70 7.60
C GLY A 274 3.32 -18.02 7.01
N TYR A 275 2.87 -18.26 5.78
CA TYR A 275 3.26 -19.40 4.99
C TYR A 275 4.30 -18.97 3.95
N GLY A 276 5.36 -19.78 3.87
CA GLY A 276 6.41 -19.67 2.88
C GLY A 276 5.89 -20.20 1.57
N VAL A 277 6.04 -19.46 0.48
CA VAL A 277 5.58 -19.85 -0.85
C VAL A 277 6.71 -19.78 -1.85
N TRP A 278 6.89 -20.87 -2.59
CA TRP A 278 7.86 -20.97 -3.67
C TRP A 278 7.24 -21.60 -4.92
N VAL A 279 7.86 -21.32 -6.07
CA VAL A 279 7.59 -22.00 -7.33
C VAL A 279 8.71 -23.00 -7.64
N LEU A 280 8.34 -24.21 -8.02
CA LEU A 280 9.26 -25.26 -8.48
C LEU A 280 8.79 -25.85 -9.81
N ASP A 281 9.67 -26.64 -10.40
CA ASP A 281 9.31 -27.58 -11.45
C ASP A 281 8.46 -28.74 -10.90
N GLU A 282 7.53 -29.25 -11.70
CA GLU A 282 6.64 -30.37 -11.34
C GLU A 282 7.41 -31.67 -11.04
N SER A 283 8.62 -31.83 -11.57
CA SER A 283 9.53 -32.93 -11.18
C SER A 283 9.98 -32.86 -9.72
N LEU A 284 9.77 -31.73 -9.03
CA LEU A 284 10.24 -31.44 -7.67
C LEU A 284 11.77 -31.50 -7.55
N THR A 285 12.46 -31.37 -8.68
CA THR A 285 13.91 -31.29 -8.77
C THR A 285 14.34 -29.90 -9.23
N GLY A 286 15.56 -29.49 -8.87
CA GLY A 286 16.12 -28.19 -9.26
C GLY A 286 15.85 -27.07 -8.25
N LYS A 287 16.04 -25.83 -8.72
CA LYS A 287 16.03 -24.62 -7.89
C LYS A 287 14.60 -24.11 -7.69
N ALA A 288 14.23 -23.85 -6.43
CA ALA A 288 13.00 -23.16 -6.09
C ALA A 288 13.12 -21.64 -6.30
N ILE A 289 12.00 -20.97 -6.56
CA ILE A 289 11.91 -19.52 -6.69
C ILE A 289 11.01 -19.02 -5.56
N PHE A 290 11.57 -18.22 -4.65
CA PHE A 290 10.82 -17.60 -3.56
C PHE A 290 9.80 -16.60 -4.06
N VAL A 291 8.63 -16.57 -3.43
CA VAL A 291 7.59 -15.55 -3.66
C VAL A 291 7.40 -14.69 -2.42
N THR A 292 7.03 -15.31 -1.30
CA THR A 292 6.76 -14.62 -0.03
C THR A 292 6.84 -15.59 1.14
N GLU A 293 7.00 -15.07 2.36
CA GLU A 293 6.83 -15.83 3.61
C GLU A 293 5.64 -15.34 4.45
N HIS A 294 4.85 -14.43 3.92
CA HIS A 294 3.74 -13.80 4.63
C HIS A 294 2.36 -14.26 4.13
N ALA A 295 2.30 -15.30 3.30
CA ALA A 295 1.03 -15.79 2.79
C ALA A 295 0.11 -16.23 3.93
N SER A 296 -1.18 -15.93 3.81
CA SER A 296 -2.26 -16.40 4.67
C SER A 296 -3.10 -17.47 3.96
N ASP A 297 -3.26 -17.37 2.64
CA ASP A 297 -3.99 -18.34 1.81
C ASP A 297 -3.34 -18.49 0.43
N VAL A 298 -3.49 -19.67 -0.17
CA VAL A 298 -3.05 -20.02 -1.52
C VAL A 298 -4.10 -20.85 -2.26
N GLY A 299 -4.47 -20.42 -3.46
CA GLY A 299 -5.44 -21.16 -4.29
C GLY A 299 -5.78 -20.42 -5.57
N ASP A 300 -6.23 -21.16 -6.59
CA ASP A 300 -6.71 -20.59 -7.87
C ASP A 300 -5.70 -19.67 -8.58
N GLY A 301 -4.40 -19.85 -8.31
CA GLY A 301 -3.32 -19.01 -8.85
C GLY A 301 -3.19 -17.67 -8.13
N ILE A 302 -3.73 -17.54 -6.92
CA ILE A 302 -3.63 -16.37 -6.05
C ILE A 302 -2.94 -16.77 -4.75
N ILE A 303 -2.01 -15.94 -4.30
CA ILE A 303 -1.45 -15.95 -2.95
C ILE A 303 -1.96 -14.67 -2.30
N SER A 304 -2.65 -14.78 -1.17
CA SER A 304 -3.09 -13.61 -0.38
C SER A 304 -2.36 -13.57 0.95
N SER A 305 -2.13 -12.37 1.45
CA SER A 305 -1.59 -12.09 2.78
C SER A 305 -2.52 -11.11 3.47
N SER A 306 -2.84 -11.37 4.73
CA SER A 306 -3.56 -10.44 5.60
C SER A 306 -2.99 -10.55 7.00
N GLN A 307 -2.23 -9.53 7.41
CA GLN A 307 -1.47 -9.56 8.65
C GLN A 307 -1.84 -8.36 9.51
N LYS A 308 -2.19 -8.61 10.78
CA LYS A 308 -2.44 -7.52 11.74
C LYS A 308 -1.14 -6.77 12.01
N GLY A 309 -1.19 -5.45 12.15
CA GLY A 309 -0.06 -4.69 12.67
C GLY A 309 0.20 -4.96 14.15
N ARG A 310 -0.88 -5.07 14.95
CA ARG A 310 -0.83 -5.41 16.38
C ARG A 310 -2.02 -6.29 16.80
N GLY A 311 -1.92 -6.93 17.96
CA GLY A 311 -2.89 -7.94 18.42
C GLY A 311 -4.35 -7.48 18.45
N ILE A 312 -4.57 -6.18 18.70
CA ILE A 312 -5.90 -5.55 18.70
C ILE A 312 -6.56 -5.59 17.30
N GLY A 313 -5.77 -5.56 16.22
CA GLY A 313 -6.27 -5.66 14.85
C GLY A 313 -6.94 -4.38 14.34
N ASP A 314 -6.53 -3.22 14.83
CA ASP A 314 -6.98 -1.89 14.41
C ASP A 314 -6.21 -1.33 13.19
N CYS A 315 -5.34 -2.15 12.60
CA CYS A 315 -4.52 -1.87 11.42
C CYS A 315 -4.03 -3.20 10.81
N TRP A 316 -3.92 -3.26 9.49
CA TRP A 316 -3.61 -4.47 8.74
C TRP A 316 -2.76 -4.16 7.51
N SER A 317 -1.81 -5.04 7.21
CA SER A 317 -1.16 -5.12 5.91
C SER A 317 -1.83 -6.19 5.08
N SER A 318 -1.92 -5.95 3.78
CA SER A 318 -2.41 -6.95 2.83
C SER A 318 -1.57 -6.95 1.57
N ASP A 319 -1.22 -8.16 1.14
CA ASP A 319 -0.53 -8.38 -0.12
C ASP A 319 -1.30 -9.39 -0.97
N GLU A 320 -1.08 -9.30 -2.27
CA GLU A 320 -1.58 -10.27 -3.24
C GLU A 320 -0.53 -10.54 -4.29
N TRP A 321 -0.35 -11.82 -4.64
CA TRP A 321 0.40 -12.22 -5.82
C TRP A 321 -0.44 -13.10 -6.72
N VAL A 322 -0.48 -12.76 -8.01
CA VAL A 322 -1.27 -13.47 -9.01
C VAL A 322 -0.37 -14.20 -10.00
N TRP A 323 -0.69 -15.46 -10.25
CA TRP A 323 -0.03 -16.30 -11.25
C TRP A 323 -0.42 -15.85 -12.67
N ASP A 324 0.56 -15.40 -13.44
CA ASP A 324 0.37 -14.94 -14.83
C ASP A 324 0.53 -16.06 -15.88
N GLY A 325 0.76 -17.29 -15.43
CA GLY A 325 1.13 -18.43 -16.28
C GLY A 325 2.61 -18.79 -16.23
N GLN A 326 3.48 -17.89 -15.75
CA GLN A 326 4.93 -18.05 -15.70
C GLN A 326 5.52 -17.76 -14.32
N LYS A 327 5.01 -16.74 -13.64
CA LYS A 327 5.46 -16.31 -12.30
C LYS A 327 4.29 -15.72 -11.52
N PHE A 328 4.49 -15.64 -10.21
CA PHE A 328 3.63 -14.83 -9.34
C PHE A 328 4.06 -13.36 -9.45
N VAL A 329 3.11 -12.49 -9.78
CA VAL A 329 3.29 -11.04 -9.87
C VAL A 329 2.64 -10.39 -8.66
N HIS A 330 3.37 -9.56 -7.93
CA HIS A 330 2.85 -8.80 -6.77
C HIS A 330 1.87 -7.74 -7.28
N THR A 331 0.58 -7.96 -7.04
CA THR A 331 -0.54 -7.16 -7.56
C THR A 331 -1.13 -6.22 -6.52
N LYS A 332 -0.85 -6.46 -5.24
CA LYS A 332 -1.30 -5.62 -4.13
C LYS A 332 -0.23 -5.57 -3.04
N ASP A 333 0.02 -4.36 -2.55
CA ASP A 333 0.78 -4.04 -1.35
C ASP A 333 0.05 -2.84 -0.74
N MET A 334 -0.70 -3.09 0.34
CA MET A 334 -1.64 -2.15 0.91
C MET A 334 -1.58 -2.19 2.44
N TRP A 335 -1.57 -1.00 3.03
CA TRP A 335 -1.64 -0.79 4.47
C TRP A 335 -2.93 -0.05 4.84
N THR A 336 -3.56 -0.41 5.96
CA THR A 336 -4.84 0.23 6.35
C THR A 336 -4.71 1.47 7.22
N GLY A 337 -3.47 1.89 7.46
CA GLY A 337 -3.13 3.06 8.25
C GLY A 337 -2.56 2.73 9.64
N MET A 338 -1.98 3.74 10.30
CA MET A 338 -1.42 3.59 11.64
C MET A 338 -2.44 3.00 12.61
N CYS A 339 -1.95 2.12 13.48
CA CYS A 339 -2.71 1.42 14.52
C CYS A 339 -3.15 2.38 15.63
N LYS A 340 -4.07 3.27 15.31
CA LYS A 340 -4.51 4.41 16.12
C LYS A 340 -5.93 4.21 16.66
N GLY A 341 -6.43 2.98 16.72
CA GLY A 341 -7.73 2.68 17.34
C GLY A 341 -8.93 3.36 16.67
N LEU A 342 -8.89 3.61 15.36
CA LEU A 342 -9.99 4.24 14.62
C LEU A 342 -11.12 3.25 14.31
N ALA A 343 -10.77 2.05 13.83
CA ALA A 343 -11.72 1.00 13.45
C ALA A 343 -11.02 -0.36 13.38
N ALA A 344 -11.74 -1.44 13.67
CA ALA A 344 -11.21 -2.78 13.44
C ALA A 344 -10.94 -2.93 11.94
N GLY A 345 -9.75 -3.43 11.58
CA GLY A 345 -9.32 -3.48 10.18
C GLY A 345 -8.54 -2.25 9.72
N GLY A 346 -8.60 -1.12 10.42
CA GLY A 346 -8.11 0.18 9.94
C GLY A 346 -9.15 0.93 9.13
N VAL A 347 -8.81 2.13 8.63
CA VAL A 347 -9.78 3.05 8.01
C VAL A 347 -9.43 3.50 6.61
N TRP A 348 -8.18 3.31 6.18
CA TRP A 348 -7.71 3.77 4.88
C TRP A 348 -7.25 2.61 4.01
N GLU A 349 -7.08 2.87 2.72
CA GLU A 349 -6.41 1.96 1.78
C GLU A 349 -5.18 2.69 1.25
N LEU A 350 -4.02 2.40 1.83
CA LEU A 350 -2.75 3.06 1.53
C LEU A 350 -1.90 2.16 0.61
N ASP A 351 -2.20 2.20 -0.69
CA ASP A 351 -1.57 1.33 -1.70
C ASP A 351 -0.15 1.78 -2.09
N GLN A 352 0.80 0.85 -2.11
CA GLN A 352 2.07 0.98 -2.86
C GLN A 352 1.99 0.32 -4.25
N ILE A 353 1.10 -0.65 -4.43
CA ILE A 353 0.86 -1.31 -5.72
C ILE A 353 -0.63 -1.25 -6.05
N GLU A 354 -0.93 -0.68 -7.21
CA GLU A 354 -2.25 -0.71 -7.82
C GLU A 354 -2.19 -1.54 -9.11
N ALA A 355 -3.02 -2.57 -9.17
CA ALA A 355 -3.13 -3.46 -10.32
C ALA A 355 -4.59 -3.66 -10.78
N VAL A 356 -4.74 -4.17 -12.00
CA VAL A 356 -5.99 -4.67 -12.57
C VAL A 356 -5.74 -6.13 -12.94
N VAL A 357 -6.39 -7.04 -12.22
CA VAL A 357 -6.37 -8.47 -12.50
C VAL A 357 -7.48 -8.79 -13.50
N LYS A 358 -7.15 -9.49 -14.59
CA LYS A 358 -8.08 -9.83 -15.69
C LYS A 358 -8.23 -11.34 -15.89
#